data_AF-A0A7S4ER34-F1
#
_entry.id   AF-A0A7S4ER34-F1
#
_cell.length_a   1.000
_cell.length_b   1.000
_cell.length_c   1.000
_cell.angle_alpha   90.00
_cell.angle_beta   90.00
_cell.angle_gamma   90.00
#
_symmetry.space_group_name_H-M   'P 1'
#
loop_
_entity.id
_entity.type
_entity.pdbx_description
1 polymer ?
#
loop_
_entity_poly.entity_id
_entity_poly.type
_entity_poly.pdbx_seq_one_letter_code
_entity_poly.pdbx_strand_id
1 'polypeptide(L)'
;MRSKYLQHFKVAALFFLSASLIQYASIHVKLVDLDEMLEMTRPLNSTRTSRLEIDKPNYIEDAVEKLGTRSQRAINSTRKEESPLVVSSLHYNATNASSFSAITENENIVIIQSNESFLWQGAQSRLCTRIKKKRKKQKSQKTLHLFLETNCGAIDKRNQHGNYMIGLYAMKLAAMAFQADFTFRCEESERQDFMFWWLQSKNNATTSEAENNHSSNSLYIPPQPTPNIACKGMGSVALHYTSEYVRNDLRAMATELSSSMKTKGMMIDEVAIHLRCGDIINRKLSPKDKNYGLVKFQAYRTRIPTDVKSIGIVTAPFVEKNRRKQDHGSGAMCRTLVLGLVDNLRLHFPSSDVRVRNDPSESIPEVASRLILAKYNFCIRSTFCLLPSVASYGTSFVQKGGVAYFVDDVSKVYDNIKLMDEPFLLSRDIREKGFNSTLQWLTESY
;
A
#
# COMPACT_ATOMS: atom_id res chain seq x y z
N MET A 1 -47.81 -50.48 0.46
CA MET A 1 -46.55 -49.83 -0.01
C MET A 1 -46.43 -48.37 0.48
N ARG A 2 -46.43 -48.10 1.80
CA ARG A 2 -46.13 -46.76 2.38
C ARG A 2 -45.70 -46.87 3.86
N SER A 3 -44.69 -47.69 4.16
CA SER A 3 -44.14 -47.79 5.53
C SER A 3 -42.70 -48.31 5.59
N LYS A 4 -41.80 -47.79 4.74
CA LYS A 4 -40.35 -48.04 4.85
C LYS A 4 -39.44 -46.82 4.63
N TYR A 5 -39.99 -45.62 4.45
CA TYR A 5 -39.20 -44.39 4.21
C TYR A 5 -39.02 -43.48 5.43
N LEU A 6 -39.51 -43.85 6.62
CA LEU A 6 -39.44 -42.98 7.82
C LEU A 6 -38.35 -43.36 8.83
N GLN A 7 -37.49 -44.35 8.54
CA GLN A 7 -36.41 -44.76 9.46
C GLN A 7 -35.02 -44.20 9.10
N HIS A 8 -34.82 -43.63 7.90
CA HIS A 8 -33.54 -43.00 7.55
C HIS A 8 -33.44 -41.49 7.89
N PHE A 9 -34.55 -40.84 8.27
CA PHE A 9 -34.53 -39.41 8.61
C PHE A 9 -34.22 -39.10 10.09
N LYS A 10 -34.21 -40.10 10.99
CA LYS A 10 -33.94 -39.90 12.42
C LYS A 10 -32.47 -40.03 12.83
N VAL A 11 -31.60 -40.57 11.96
CA VAL A 11 -30.16 -40.70 12.25
C VAL A 11 -29.34 -39.49 11.73
N ALA A 12 -29.84 -38.78 10.72
CA ALA A 12 -29.18 -37.55 10.21
C ALA A 12 -29.41 -36.31 11.10
N ALA A 13 -30.49 -36.28 11.90
CA ALA A 13 -30.81 -35.14 12.78
C ALA A 13 -30.03 -35.14 14.11
N LEU A 14 -29.39 -36.26 14.49
CA LEU A 14 -28.55 -36.35 15.70
C LEU A 14 -27.07 -35.98 15.48
N PHE A 15 -26.62 -35.86 14.22
CA PHE A 15 -25.25 -35.42 13.91
C PHE A 15 -25.11 -33.91 13.69
N PHE A 16 -26.21 -33.18 13.52
CA PHE A 16 -26.20 -31.73 13.27
C PHE A 16 -26.38 -30.85 14.53
N LEU A 17 -26.57 -31.45 15.71
CA LEU A 17 -26.76 -30.71 16.98
C LEU A 17 -25.56 -30.78 17.94
N SER A 18 -24.48 -31.50 17.61
CA SER A 18 -23.27 -31.61 18.45
C SER A 18 -22.08 -30.75 17.99
N ALA A 19 -22.18 -30.05 16.84
CA ALA A 19 -21.09 -29.20 16.33
C ALA A 19 -21.24 -27.70 16.64
N SER A 20 -22.33 -27.28 17.29
CA SER A 20 -22.66 -25.86 17.51
C SER A 20 -22.60 -25.41 18.98
N LEU A 21 -21.98 -26.21 19.88
CA LEU A 21 -21.95 -25.96 21.32
C LEU A 21 -20.53 -25.90 21.94
N ILE A 22 -19.50 -25.70 21.12
CA ILE A 22 -18.11 -25.46 21.57
C ILE A 22 -17.57 -24.20 20.90
N GLN A 23 -18.07 -23.00 21.26
CA GLN A 23 -17.30 -21.75 21.18
C GLN A 23 -17.98 -20.53 21.83
N TYR A 24 -18.87 -20.73 22.80
CA TYR A 24 -19.43 -19.64 23.61
C TYR A 24 -19.61 -20.11 25.05
N ALA A 25 -18.54 -20.10 25.84
CA ALA A 25 -18.54 -19.90 27.30
C ALA A 25 -17.15 -20.19 27.88
N SER A 26 -16.40 -19.16 28.26
CA SER A 26 -15.55 -19.17 29.47
C SER A 26 -14.85 -17.82 29.61
N ILE A 27 -15.59 -16.86 30.17
CA ILE A 27 -15.03 -15.77 30.96
C ILE A 27 -15.71 -15.85 32.34
N HIS A 28 -14.85 -15.81 33.35
CA HIS A 28 -15.04 -15.53 34.78
C HIS A 28 -15.12 -16.66 35.82
N VAL A 29 -13.98 -16.72 36.55
CA VAL A 29 -13.79 -16.72 38.02
C VAL A 29 -13.93 -18.06 38.74
N LYS A 30 -12.80 -18.51 39.29
CA LYS A 30 -12.66 -18.86 40.71
C LYS A 30 -11.24 -18.59 41.19
N LEU A 31 -11.14 -17.61 42.09
CA LEU A 31 -10.15 -17.57 43.18
C LEU A 31 -10.44 -18.74 44.12
N VAL A 32 -9.40 -19.40 44.62
CA VAL A 32 -9.12 -19.76 46.02
C VAL A 32 -7.91 -20.71 46.06
N ASP A 33 -6.92 -20.26 46.81
CA ASP A 33 -5.85 -20.94 47.58
C ASP A 33 -5.37 -22.34 47.21
N LEU A 34 -4.06 -22.43 47.04
CA LEU A 34 -3.26 -23.39 47.78
C LEU A 34 -1.89 -22.78 48.14
N ASP A 35 -1.82 -22.35 49.40
CA ASP A 35 -0.62 -22.36 50.22
C ASP A 35 0.05 -23.74 50.18
N GLU A 36 1.32 -23.79 49.80
CA GLU A 36 2.39 -24.62 50.39
C GLU A 36 3.57 -24.63 49.42
N MET A 37 4.59 -23.80 49.70
CA MET A 37 6.02 -24.14 49.65
C MET A 37 6.85 -22.87 49.96
N LEU A 38 6.77 -22.42 51.21
CA LEU A 38 7.94 -21.95 51.98
C LEU A 38 8.70 -23.24 52.39
N GLU A 39 10.01 -23.34 52.57
CA GLU A 39 10.99 -22.37 53.04
C GLU A 39 12.38 -23.02 52.96
N MET A 40 13.43 -22.25 52.68
CA MET A 40 14.74 -22.32 53.35
C MET A 40 15.56 -21.11 52.85
N THR A 41 15.53 -19.97 53.56
CA THR A 41 16.54 -19.49 54.54
C THR A 41 18.00 -19.60 54.05
N ARG A 42 18.90 -18.61 54.09
CA ARG A 42 19.03 -17.33 54.83
C ARG A 42 20.16 -16.46 54.19
N PRO A 43 20.32 -15.19 54.59
CA PRO A 43 21.27 -14.22 54.02
C PRO A 43 22.54 -14.00 54.87
N LEU A 44 23.61 -13.43 54.29
CA LEU A 44 24.70 -12.78 55.01
C LEU A 44 25.31 -11.60 54.21
N ASN A 45 25.05 -10.38 54.72
CA ASN A 45 25.94 -9.24 54.95
C ASN A 45 27.17 -8.92 54.05
N SER A 46 27.15 -7.66 53.57
CA SER A 46 28.18 -6.60 53.77
C SER A 46 29.61 -6.77 53.24
N THR A 47 29.99 -5.96 52.23
CA THR A 47 31.04 -4.88 52.26
C THR A 47 31.27 -4.36 50.82
N ARG A 48 31.11 -3.07 50.53
CA ARG A 48 32.05 -1.92 50.59
C ARG A 48 32.97 -1.82 49.34
N THR A 49 33.07 -0.58 48.82
CA THR A 49 34.04 -0.01 47.85
C THR A 49 33.98 -0.55 46.42
N SER A 50 33.95 0.23 45.34
CA SER A 50 34.55 1.54 45.07
C SER A 50 33.84 2.19 43.86
N ARG A 51 33.62 3.52 43.90
CA ARG A 51 33.25 4.32 42.73
C ARG A 51 34.50 4.45 41.85
N LEU A 52 34.44 3.89 40.66
CA LEU A 52 35.30 4.27 39.54
C LEU A 52 34.45 5.17 38.63
N GLU A 53 34.84 6.45 38.60
CA GLU A 53 34.44 7.38 37.54
C GLU A 53 34.96 6.82 36.22
N ILE A 54 34.05 6.58 35.28
CA ILE A 54 34.39 6.32 33.89
C ILE A 54 33.98 7.57 33.12
N ASP A 55 35.00 8.26 32.63
CA ASP A 55 34.93 9.38 31.72
C ASP A 55 34.07 9.06 30.49
N LYS A 56 33.16 9.99 30.17
CA LYS A 56 32.51 10.08 28.86
C LYS A 56 33.37 10.94 27.95
N PRO A 57 33.74 10.50 26.74
CA PRO A 57 34.13 11.43 25.70
C PRO A 57 32.89 11.83 24.88
N ASN A 58 32.49 13.09 25.04
CA ASN A 58 31.75 13.84 24.03
C ASN A 58 32.74 14.45 23.03
N TYR A 59 32.24 14.74 21.82
CA TYR A 59 32.81 15.54 20.72
C TYR A 59 33.46 14.80 19.54
N ILE A 60 32.61 14.44 18.56
CA ILE A 60 32.88 14.66 17.13
C ILE A 60 31.59 15.24 16.52
N GLU A 61 31.46 16.56 16.56
CA GLU A 61 30.61 17.35 15.67
C GLU A 61 31.43 18.56 15.24
N ASP A 62 32.37 18.37 14.31
CA ASP A 62 32.95 19.48 13.53
C ASP A 62 33.77 18.97 12.33
N ALA A 63 33.10 18.40 11.32
CA ALA A 63 33.79 18.02 10.06
C ALA A 63 32.89 17.85 8.81
N VAL A 64 31.72 18.50 8.72
CA VAL A 64 30.85 18.36 7.52
C VAL A 64 30.43 19.69 6.86
N GLU A 65 30.85 20.85 7.37
CA GLU A 65 30.42 22.15 6.81
C GLU A 65 31.52 22.93 6.06
N LYS A 66 32.44 22.27 5.32
CA LYS A 66 33.46 22.99 4.52
C LYS A 66 33.79 22.45 3.11
N LEU A 67 32.93 21.66 2.47
CA LEU A 67 33.17 21.17 1.09
C LEU A 67 32.01 21.37 0.10
N GLY A 68 31.23 22.44 0.26
CA GLY A 68 30.02 22.68 -0.56
C GLY A 68 29.93 23.99 -1.33
N THR A 69 30.96 24.84 -1.38
CA THR A 69 30.86 26.18 -2.00
C THR A 69 32.06 26.51 -2.89
N ARG A 70 32.20 25.77 -4.00
CA ARG A 70 33.10 26.19 -5.09
C ARG A 70 32.68 25.62 -6.45
N SER A 71 31.46 25.90 -6.89
CA SER A 71 31.10 25.75 -8.31
C SER A 71 29.80 26.48 -8.71
N GLN A 72 29.71 27.80 -8.50
CA GLN A 72 28.84 28.65 -9.33
C GLN A 72 29.40 30.08 -9.30
N ARG A 73 30.29 30.36 -10.25
CA ARG A 73 30.69 31.73 -10.57
C ARG A 73 30.86 31.83 -12.09
N ALA A 74 29.73 31.83 -12.80
CA ALA A 74 29.67 32.37 -14.14
C ALA A 74 28.20 32.66 -14.51
N ILE A 75 27.99 33.83 -15.13
CA ILE A 75 26.80 34.25 -15.87
C ILE A 75 25.65 34.83 -15.02
N ASN A 76 25.79 36.12 -14.72
CA ASN A 76 24.66 37.06 -14.63
C ASN A 76 25.11 38.39 -15.25
N SER A 77 24.67 38.69 -16.47
CA SER A 77 24.58 40.06 -17.00
C SER A 77 23.77 40.07 -18.28
N THR A 78 22.46 40.29 -18.17
CA THR A 78 21.71 41.32 -18.93
C THR A 78 20.25 41.26 -18.50
N ARG A 79 19.84 42.29 -17.75
CA ARG A 79 18.47 42.52 -17.29
C ARG A 79 17.86 43.54 -18.27
N LYS A 80 16.81 43.17 -18.98
CA LYS A 80 15.94 44.10 -19.72
C LYS A 80 14.57 44.10 -19.07
N GLU A 81 14.03 45.31 -18.94
CA GLU A 81 12.76 45.68 -18.33
C GLU A 81 11.57 45.10 -19.07
N GLU A 82 10.58 44.56 -18.35
CA GLU A 82 9.17 44.55 -18.77
C GLU A 82 8.27 44.74 -17.53
N SER A 83 7.27 45.63 -17.69
CA SER A 83 6.24 46.01 -16.72
C SER A 83 4.96 45.14 -16.91
N PRO A 84 3.86 45.34 -16.16
CA PRO A 84 3.24 44.31 -15.35
C PRO A 84 1.98 43.67 -15.97
N LEU A 85 1.77 42.37 -15.71
CA LEU A 85 0.48 41.71 -15.93
C LEU A 85 -0.31 41.69 -14.62
N VAL A 86 -1.39 42.47 -14.61
CA VAL A 86 -2.44 42.48 -13.59
C VAL A 86 -3.22 41.17 -13.69
N VAL A 87 -3.13 40.32 -12.67
CA VAL A 87 -4.04 39.18 -12.49
C VAL A 87 -4.90 39.45 -11.27
N SER A 88 -6.20 39.65 -11.53
CA SER A 88 -7.24 39.83 -10.52
C SER A 88 -7.39 38.55 -9.69
N SER A 89 -7.07 38.63 -8.40
CA SER A 89 -7.29 37.57 -7.42
C SER A 89 -8.67 37.70 -6.79
N LEU A 90 -9.58 36.78 -7.10
CA LEU A 90 -10.81 36.60 -6.32
C LEU A 90 -10.47 35.87 -5.01
N HIS A 91 -10.51 36.61 -3.90
CA HIS A 91 -10.47 36.07 -2.55
C HIS A 91 -11.76 35.30 -2.25
N TYR A 92 -11.65 34.01 -1.96
CA TYR A 92 -12.73 33.23 -1.37
C TYR A 92 -12.42 33.01 0.11
N ASN A 93 -13.20 33.65 0.98
CA ASN A 93 -13.11 33.48 2.43
C ASN A 93 -13.70 32.12 2.82
N ALA A 94 -12.85 31.21 3.30
CA ALA A 94 -13.27 29.96 3.90
C ALA A 94 -13.57 30.17 5.39
N THR A 95 -14.85 30.17 5.76
CA THR A 95 -15.30 30.10 7.16
C THR A 95 -16.08 28.82 7.43
N ASN A 96 -15.65 28.16 8.50
CA ASN A 96 -16.36 27.19 9.35
C ASN A 96 -16.70 25.80 8.80
N ALA A 97 -15.84 24.85 9.18
CA ALA A 97 -16.05 23.42 9.08
C ALA A 97 -17.09 22.92 10.08
N SER A 98 -18.31 22.69 9.60
CA SER A 98 -19.25 21.70 10.15
C SER A 98 -19.65 20.75 9.01
N SER A 99 -18.74 19.83 8.65
CA SER A 99 -18.81 19.09 7.38
C SER A 99 -19.82 17.93 7.40
N PHE A 100 -21.09 18.22 7.13
CA PHE A 100 -21.95 17.30 6.40
C PHE A 100 -21.66 17.45 4.90
N SER A 101 -21.27 16.36 4.23
CA SER A 101 -21.14 16.31 2.77
C SER A 101 -22.49 16.66 2.13
N ALA A 102 -22.55 17.73 1.35
CA ALA A 102 -23.75 18.06 0.59
C ALA A 102 -23.87 17.04 -0.57
N ILE A 103 -25.03 16.40 -0.69
CA ILE A 103 -25.33 15.49 -1.79
C ILE A 103 -26.40 16.18 -2.62
N THR A 104 -26.05 16.58 -3.84
CA THR A 104 -27.04 16.98 -4.85
C THR A 104 -27.63 15.72 -5.47
N GLU A 105 -28.95 15.57 -5.38
CA GLU A 105 -29.67 14.38 -5.82
C GLU A 105 -30.43 14.66 -7.11
N ASN A 106 -29.98 14.08 -8.22
CA ASN A 106 -30.86 13.74 -9.34
C ASN A 106 -31.29 12.27 -9.16
N GLU A 107 -32.45 11.85 -9.69
CA GLU A 107 -33.03 10.52 -9.40
C GLU A 107 -32.07 9.35 -9.65
N ASN A 108 -31.14 9.50 -10.60
CA ASN A 108 -30.17 8.46 -10.99
C ASN A 108 -28.70 8.79 -10.68
N ILE A 109 -28.41 9.95 -10.07
CA ILE A 109 -27.04 10.43 -9.82
C ILE A 109 -26.83 10.57 -8.33
N VAL A 110 -25.81 9.89 -7.80
CA VAL A 110 -25.36 10.06 -6.40
C VAL A 110 -23.99 10.71 -6.42
N ILE A 111 -23.96 12.01 -6.09
CA ILE A 111 -22.70 12.74 -5.90
C ILE A 111 -22.19 12.49 -4.48
N ILE A 112 -20.98 11.97 -4.39
CA ILE A 112 -20.28 11.75 -3.14
C ILE A 112 -19.21 12.82 -3.05
N GLN A 113 -19.50 13.88 -2.29
CA GLN A 113 -18.46 14.82 -1.88
C GLN A 113 -17.54 14.12 -0.88
N SER A 114 -16.28 13.96 -1.25
CA SER A 114 -15.31 13.33 -0.37
C SER A 114 -15.03 14.22 0.85
N ASN A 115 -15.16 13.67 2.06
CA ASN A 115 -14.30 14.05 3.17
C ASN A 115 -13.38 12.86 3.48
N GLU A 116 -12.25 13.08 4.15
CA GLU A 116 -11.25 12.03 4.44
C GLU A 116 -11.85 10.73 4.99
N SER A 117 -12.79 10.88 5.92
CA SER A 117 -13.44 9.75 6.59
C SER A 117 -14.10 8.82 5.59
N PHE A 118 -14.56 9.38 4.45
CA PHE A 118 -15.28 8.67 3.43
C PHE A 118 -14.44 7.66 2.66
N LEU A 119 -13.11 7.81 2.55
CA LEU A 119 -12.27 6.91 1.72
C LEU A 119 -11.58 5.79 2.51
N TRP A 120 -11.57 5.86 3.84
CA TRP A 120 -10.70 5.02 4.67
C TRP A 120 -11.41 4.12 5.66
N GLN A 121 -12.44 4.61 6.36
CA GLN A 121 -13.08 3.85 7.43
C GLN A 121 -14.57 3.70 7.16
N GLY A 122 -15.00 2.50 6.81
CA GLY A 122 -16.41 2.24 6.49
C GLY A 122 -16.89 2.91 5.20
N ALA A 123 -15.96 3.44 4.39
CA ALA A 123 -16.16 4.00 3.06
C ALA A 123 -17.14 3.18 2.21
N GLN A 124 -16.73 1.94 1.99
CA GLN A 124 -17.45 0.94 1.24
C GLN A 124 -18.79 0.58 1.90
N SER A 125 -18.82 0.40 3.23
CA SER A 125 -20.05 0.06 3.95
C SER A 125 -21.10 1.18 3.86
N ARG A 126 -20.68 2.44 3.98
CA ARG A 126 -21.54 3.61 3.78
C ARG A 126 -22.01 3.71 2.33
N LEU A 127 -21.12 3.49 1.37
CA LEU A 127 -21.48 3.46 -0.05
C LEU A 127 -22.53 2.38 -0.33
N CYS A 128 -22.29 1.16 0.12
CA CYS A 128 -23.24 0.05 0.04
C CYS A 128 -24.60 0.40 0.67
N THR A 129 -24.60 0.98 1.87
CA THR A 129 -25.82 1.39 2.57
C THR A 129 -26.60 2.42 1.74
N ARG A 130 -25.90 3.38 1.14
CA ARG A 130 -26.50 4.40 0.28
C ARG A 130 -27.07 3.80 -1.01
N ILE A 131 -26.32 2.94 -1.70
CA ILE A 131 -26.79 2.27 -2.91
C ILE A 131 -28.03 1.43 -2.61
N LYS A 132 -28.02 0.64 -1.53
CA LYS A 132 -29.19 -0.14 -1.08
C LYS A 132 -30.41 0.77 -0.83
N LYS A 133 -30.22 1.90 -0.14
CA LYS A 133 -31.31 2.85 0.15
C LYS A 133 -31.87 3.48 -1.13
N LYS A 134 -31.00 3.83 -2.09
CA LYS A 134 -31.42 4.41 -3.38
C LYS A 134 -32.15 3.38 -4.25
N ARG A 135 -31.61 2.18 -4.39
CA ARG A 135 -32.26 1.07 -5.13
C ARG A 135 -33.64 0.73 -4.56
N LYS A 136 -33.83 0.74 -3.23
CA LYS A 136 -35.16 0.54 -2.61
C LYS A 136 -36.19 1.60 -2.99
N LYS A 137 -35.76 2.84 -3.28
CA LYS A 137 -36.65 3.94 -3.68
C LYS A 137 -36.93 3.94 -5.19
N GLN A 138 -36.03 3.38 -5.99
CA GLN A 138 -36.13 3.37 -7.44
C GLN A 138 -37.13 2.29 -7.87
N LYS A 139 -38.32 2.69 -8.31
CA LYS A 139 -39.36 1.77 -8.81
C LYS A 139 -39.03 1.17 -10.19
N SER A 140 -38.07 1.76 -10.92
CA SER A 140 -37.66 1.34 -12.27
C SER A 140 -36.24 0.76 -12.26
N GLN A 141 -35.95 -0.17 -13.17
CA GLN A 141 -34.63 -0.78 -13.39
C GLN A 141 -33.60 0.16 -14.05
N LYS A 142 -33.71 1.48 -13.84
CA LYS A 142 -32.73 2.43 -14.39
C LYS A 142 -31.35 2.18 -13.76
N THR A 143 -30.31 2.33 -14.56
CA THR A 143 -28.92 2.26 -14.08
C THR A 143 -28.67 3.40 -13.09
N LEU A 144 -28.03 3.07 -11.98
CA LEU A 144 -27.63 4.05 -10.97
C LEU A 144 -26.21 4.51 -11.30
N HIS A 145 -25.99 5.81 -11.39
CA HIS A 145 -24.65 6.38 -11.61
C HIS A 145 -24.13 7.02 -10.32
N LEU A 146 -22.95 6.57 -9.88
CA LEU A 146 -22.26 7.04 -8.69
C LEU A 146 -21.09 7.91 -9.12
N PHE A 147 -21.02 9.12 -8.59
CA PHE A 147 -19.94 10.07 -8.88
C PHE A 147 -19.20 10.38 -7.59
N LEU A 148 -17.92 10.05 -7.54
CA LEU A 148 -17.03 10.51 -6.48
C LEU A 148 -16.26 11.73 -6.97
N GLU A 149 -16.56 12.88 -6.38
CA GLU A 149 -15.89 14.15 -6.66
C GLU A 149 -15.00 14.52 -5.47
N THR A 150 -13.73 14.81 -5.75
CA THR A 150 -12.73 15.08 -4.72
C THR A 150 -11.68 16.10 -5.19
N ASN A 151 -11.08 16.80 -4.23
CA ASN A 151 -9.88 17.60 -4.46
C ASN A 151 -8.64 16.69 -4.42
N CYS A 152 -8.09 16.38 -5.59
CA CYS A 152 -6.93 15.48 -5.71
C CYS A 152 -5.63 16.08 -5.18
N GLY A 153 -5.44 17.41 -5.23
CA GLY A 153 -4.32 18.08 -4.56
C GLY A 153 -4.33 17.86 -3.05
N ALA A 154 -5.50 17.80 -2.41
CA ALA A 154 -5.64 17.50 -0.99
C ALA A 154 -5.33 16.03 -0.65
N ILE A 155 -5.58 15.11 -1.59
CA ILE A 155 -5.17 13.70 -1.47
C ILE A 155 -3.65 13.58 -1.62
N ASP A 156 -3.09 14.27 -2.61
CA ASP A 156 -1.67 14.22 -2.95
C ASP A 156 -0.79 14.74 -1.80
N LYS A 157 -1.15 15.88 -1.21
CA LYS A 157 -0.49 16.49 -0.05
C LYS A 157 -0.36 15.56 1.17
N ARG A 158 -1.12 14.46 1.22
CA ARG A 158 -1.10 13.51 2.35
C ARG A 158 -0.10 12.38 2.16
N ASN A 159 0.39 12.15 0.95
CA ASN A 159 1.34 11.07 0.67
C ASN A 159 0.82 9.67 1.11
N GLN A 160 -0.47 9.41 0.93
CA GLN A 160 -1.12 8.12 1.26
C GLN A 160 -1.73 7.43 0.03
N HIS A 161 -1.16 7.75 -1.13
CA HIS A 161 -1.52 7.29 -2.47
C HIS A 161 -2.00 5.84 -2.54
N GLY A 162 -1.18 4.87 -2.11
CA GLY A 162 -1.52 3.43 -2.19
C GLY A 162 -2.84 3.07 -1.49
N ASN A 163 -3.13 3.70 -0.35
CA ASN A 163 -4.34 3.41 0.40
C ASN A 163 -5.58 4.03 -0.24
N TYR A 164 -5.44 5.22 -0.83
CA TYR A 164 -6.51 5.85 -1.57
C TYR A 164 -6.88 5.03 -2.82
N MET A 165 -5.91 4.46 -3.55
CA MET A 165 -6.21 3.54 -4.65
C MET A 165 -7.01 2.32 -4.18
N ILE A 166 -6.59 1.68 -3.09
CA ILE A 166 -7.33 0.56 -2.50
C ILE A 166 -8.77 0.97 -2.18
N GLY A 167 -8.97 2.14 -1.57
CA GLY A 167 -10.30 2.69 -1.28
C GLY A 167 -11.15 2.90 -2.53
N LEU A 168 -10.58 3.46 -3.61
CA LEU A 168 -11.29 3.68 -4.87
C LEU A 168 -11.70 2.37 -5.54
N TYR A 169 -10.82 1.38 -5.64
CA TYR A 169 -11.16 0.09 -6.22
C TYR A 169 -12.16 -0.68 -5.35
N ALA A 170 -12.10 -0.54 -4.02
CA ALA A 170 -13.12 -1.08 -3.13
C ALA A 170 -14.50 -0.43 -3.35
N MET A 171 -14.55 0.85 -3.73
CA MET A 171 -15.79 1.53 -4.13
C MET A 171 -16.29 1.06 -5.50
N LYS A 172 -15.41 0.93 -6.50
CA LYS A 172 -15.74 0.36 -7.82
C LYS A 172 -16.35 -1.03 -7.65
N LEU A 173 -15.76 -1.88 -6.81
CA LEU A 173 -16.30 -3.19 -6.46
C LEU A 173 -17.71 -3.10 -5.85
N ALA A 174 -17.91 -2.19 -4.89
CA ALA A 174 -19.23 -1.99 -4.29
C ALA A 174 -20.27 -1.57 -5.32
N ALA A 175 -19.92 -0.65 -6.23
CA ALA A 175 -20.79 -0.22 -7.31
C ALA A 175 -21.19 -1.39 -8.23
N MET A 176 -20.21 -2.20 -8.66
CA MET A 176 -20.43 -3.40 -9.48
C MET A 176 -21.43 -4.37 -8.83
N ALA A 177 -21.28 -4.63 -7.52
CA ALA A 177 -22.17 -5.55 -6.80
C ALA A 177 -23.65 -5.12 -6.76
N PHE A 178 -23.93 -3.85 -7.07
CA PHE A 178 -25.28 -3.30 -7.20
C PHE A 178 -25.63 -2.87 -8.61
N GLN A 179 -24.85 -3.31 -9.62
CA GLN A 179 -25.02 -2.96 -11.03
C GLN A 179 -25.13 -1.43 -11.22
N ALA A 180 -24.29 -0.69 -10.50
CA ALA A 180 -24.20 0.76 -10.56
C ALA A 180 -22.91 1.16 -11.26
N ASP A 181 -22.99 2.20 -12.08
CA ASP A 181 -21.82 2.80 -12.70
C ASP A 181 -21.08 3.63 -11.66
N PHE A 182 -19.75 3.62 -11.71
CA PHE A 182 -18.90 4.39 -10.82
C PHE A 182 -17.94 5.25 -11.62
N THR A 183 -18.04 6.56 -11.43
CA THR A 183 -17.13 7.55 -12.03
C THR A 183 -16.39 8.29 -10.94
N PHE A 184 -15.08 8.44 -11.14
CA PHE A 184 -14.22 9.24 -10.28
C PHE A 184 -13.84 10.53 -11.00
N ARG A 185 -13.92 11.67 -10.29
CA ARG A 185 -13.56 12.98 -10.83
C ARG A 185 -12.68 13.72 -9.82
N CYS A 186 -11.56 14.26 -10.31
CA CYS A 186 -10.82 15.27 -9.57
C CYS A 186 -11.31 16.65 -10.01
N GLU A 187 -11.48 17.58 -9.05
CA GLU A 187 -11.75 18.98 -9.37
C GLU A 187 -10.58 19.64 -10.13
N GLU A 188 -9.35 19.20 -9.84
CA GLU A 188 -8.11 19.69 -10.46
C GLU A 188 -7.72 18.82 -11.68
N SER A 189 -8.58 18.77 -12.70
CA SER A 189 -8.55 17.79 -13.80
C SER A 189 -7.33 17.84 -14.73
N GLU A 190 -6.42 18.80 -14.60
CA GLU A 190 -5.36 19.06 -15.58
C GLU A 190 -3.93 18.68 -15.13
N ARG A 191 -3.72 18.31 -13.85
CA ARG A 191 -2.37 18.01 -13.34
C ARG A 191 -2.05 16.52 -13.44
N GLN A 192 -1.27 16.17 -14.47
CA GLN A 192 -0.76 14.81 -14.72
C GLN A 192 0.16 14.25 -13.62
N ASP A 193 0.62 15.10 -12.69
CA ASP A 193 1.45 14.66 -11.55
C ASP A 193 0.64 13.86 -10.52
N PHE A 194 -0.70 13.95 -10.54
CA PHE A 194 -1.55 13.34 -9.52
C PHE A 194 -1.90 11.90 -9.82
N MET A 195 -1.63 10.99 -8.89
CA MET A 195 -1.87 9.56 -9.11
C MET A 195 -3.31 9.13 -9.39
N PHE A 196 -4.29 10.02 -9.28
CA PHE A 196 -5.68 9.70 -9.60
C PHE A 196 -6.17 10.32 -10.90
N TRP A 197 -5.33 11.07 -11.63
CA TRP A 197 -5.76 11.76 -12.84
C TRP A 197 -6.21 10.78 -13.94
N TRP A 198 -5.50 9.67 -14.13
CA TRP A 198 -5.82 8.66 -15.14
C TRP A 198 -7.06 7.84 -14.80
N LEU A 199 -7.47 7.77 -13.53
CA LEU A 199 -8.73 7.14 -13.12
C LEU A 199 -9.97 7.95 -13.53
N GLN A 200 -9.78 9.20 -13.98
CA GLN A 200 -10.85 10.01 -14.55
C GLN A 200 -11.10 9.69 -16.04
N SER A 201 -10.16 8.97 -16.68
CA SER A 201 -10.24 8.67 -18.10
C SER A 201 -11.52 7.92 -18.41
N LYS A 202 -12.39 8.59 -19.17
CA LYS A 202 -13.61 8.06 -19.76
C LYS A 202 -13.30 7.07 -20.88
N ASN A 203 -12.40 6.12 -20.70
CA ASN A 203 -12.28 5.02 -21.65
C ASN A 203 -13.55 4.16 -21.49
N ASN A 204 -14.67 4.55 -22.10
CA ASN A 204 -14.98 4.31 -23.52
C ASN A 204 -14.66 2.85 -23.79
N ALA A 205 -15.70 2.06 -23.58
CA ALA A 205 -15.90 0.73 -24.10
C ALA A 205 -15.88 0.68 -25.65
N THR A 206 -14.96 1.40 -26.29
CA THR A 206 -14.41 1.00 -27.58
C THR A 206 -13.41 -0.13 -27.28
N THR A 207 -13.89 -1.31 -26.86
CA THR A 207 -13.93 -2.47 -27.77
C THR A 207 -12.69 -2.48 -28.67
N SER A 208 -11.54 -2.93 -28.17
CA SER A 208 -11.13 -4.33 -28.28
C SER A 208 -11.10 -4.90 -29.70
N GLU A 209 -10.83 -4.09 -30.74
CA GLU A 209 -10.49 -4.63 -32.07
C GLU A 209 -8.97 -4.88 -32.24
N ALA A 210 -8.11 -4.25 -31.44
CA ALA A 210 -6.66 -4.34 -31.61
C ALA A 210 -5.96 -5.49 -30.85
N GLU A 211 -6.65 -6.22 -29.96
CA GLU A 211 -6.05 -7.32 -29.18
C GLU A 211 -6.34 -8.74 -29.71
N ASN A 212 -7.02 -8.87 -30.86
CA ASN A 212 -7.44 -10.18 -31.41
C ASN A 212 -6.31 -11.12 -31.88
N ASN A 213 -5.04 -10.76 -31.76
CA ASN A 213 -3.91 -11.57 -32.25
C ASN A 213 -2.96 -12.11 -31.17
N HIS A 214 -3.22 -11.87 -29.87
CA HIS A 214 -2.48 -12.56 -28.82
C HIS A 214 -3.30 -13.72 -28.24
N SER A 215 -2.93 -14.92 -28.69
CA SER A 215 -3.14 -16.24 -28.07
C SER A 215 -4.04 -16.25 -26.84
N SER A 216 -5.19 -16.91 -26.98
CA SER A 216 -6.29 -17.09 -26.02
C SER A 216 -5.88 -17.74 -24.69
N ASN A 217 -5.00 -17.11 -23.93
CA ASN A 217 -4.98 -17.32 -22.49
C ASN A 217 -6.29 -16.72 -21.99
N SER A 218 -7.25 -17.59 -21.68
CA SER A 218 -8.59 -17.22 -21.21
C SER A 218 -8.44 -16.15 -20.14
N LEU A 219 -8.76 -14.90 -20.51
CA LEU A 219 -8.74 -13.80 -19.58
C LEU A 219 -9.66 -14.21 -18.43
N TYR A 220 -9.13 -14.28 -17.21
CA TYR A 220 -9.96 -14.61 -16.07
C TYR A 220 -10.97 -13.49 -15.87
N ILE A 221 -12.24 -13.81 -16.09
CA ILE A 221 -13.36 -12.93 -15.80
C ILE A 221 -13.86 -13.34 -14.42
N PRO A 222 -13.55 -12.58 -13.35
CA PRO A 222 -14.09 -12.89 -12.03
C PRO A 222 -15.62 -12.86 -12.07
N PRO A 223 -16.32 -13.74 -11.33
CA PRO A 223 -17.77 -13.67 -11.25
C PRO A 223 -18.21 -12.34 -10.63
N GLN A 224 -19.41 -11.86 -10.95
CA GLN A 224 -19.90 -10.61 -10.38
C GLN A 224 -19.94 -10.70 -8.84
N PRO A 225 -19.38 -9.70 -8.12
CA PRO A 225 -19.33 -9.74 -6.67
C PRO A 225 -20.75 -9.62 -6.10
N THR A 226 -21.08 -10.43 -5.10
CA THR A 226 -22.36 -10.25 -4.40
C THR A 226 -22.30 -9.05 -3.45
N PRO A 227 -23.44 -8.41 -3.12
CA PRO A 227 -23.48 -7.36 -2.10
C PRO A 227 -22.86 -7.76 -0.76
N ASN A 228 -22.98 -9.03 -0.36
CA ASN A 228 -22.40 -9.52 0.88
C ASN A 228 -20.87 -9.59 0.83
N ILE A 229 -20.29 -9.82 -0.35
CA ILE A 229 -18.84 -9.81 -0.55
C ILE A 229 -18.35 -8.35 -0.63
N ALA A 230 -19.00 -7.53 -1.46
CA ALA A 230 -18.56 -6.18 -1.74
C ALA A 230 -18.78 -5.18 -0.60
N CYS A 231 -19.48 -5.56 0.47
CA CYS A 231 -19.77 -4.68 1.61
C CYS A 231 -19.09 -5.09 2.93
N LYS A 232 -18.16 -6.06 2.90
CA LYS A 232 -17.45 -6.57 4.09
C LYS A 232 -16.39 -5.60 4.67
N GLY A 233 -16.15 -4.46 4.04
CA GLY A 233 -15.20 -3.44 4.51
C GLY A 233 -13.76 -3.76 4.10
N MET A 234 -12.94 -2.72 3.91
CA MET A 234 -11.62 -2.75 3.24
C MET A 234 -10.57 -3.73 3.79
N GLY A 235 -10.77 -4.37 4.93
CA GLY A 235 -9.86 -5.41 5.46
C GLY A 235 -10.24 -6.83 5.05
N SER A 236 -11.40 -7.01 4.40
CA SER A 236 -11.95 -8.31 4.02
C SER A 236 -12.60 -8.27 2.64
N VAL A 237 -12.31 -7.23 1.86
CA VAL A 237 -12.80 -7.09 0.50
C VAL A 237 -12.06 -8.05 -0.39
N ALA A 238 -12.82 -8.84 -1.14
CA ALA A 238 -12.27 -9.66 -2.20
C ALA A 238 -11.86 -8.78 -3.41
N LEU A 239 -10.81 -7.97 -3.26
CA LEU A 239 -10.31 -7.10 -4.34
C LEU A 239 -9.84 -7.89 -5.57
N HIS A 240 -9.72 -9.22 -5.46
CA HIS A 240 -9.53 -10.09 -6.62
C HIS A 240 -10.62 -9.92 -7.69
N TYR A 241 -11.85 -9.59 -7.30
CA TYR A 241 -12.96 -9.29 -8.24
C TYR A 241 -12.71 -8.02 -9.08
N THR A 242 -11.84 -7.11 -8.62
CA THR A 242 -11.46 -5.89 -9.34
C THR A 242 -10.06 -5.96 -9.96
N SER A 243 -9.38 -7.11 -9.86
CA SER A 243 -7.99 -7.25 -10.27
C SER A 243 -7.75 -6.92 -11.76
N GLU A 244 -8.69 -7.27 -12.64
CA GLU A 244 -8.63 -6.98 -14.07
C GLU A 244 -8.66 -5.47 -14.33
N TYR A 245 -9.59 -4.74 -13.70
CA TYR A 245 -9.64 -3.28 -13.79
C TYR A 245 -8.37 -2.63 -13.25
N VAL A 246 -7.87 -3.09 -12.09
CA VAL A 246 -6.60 -2.61 -11.53
C VAL A 246 -5.47 -2.78 -12.54
N ARG A 247 -5.39 -3.95 -13.18
CA ARG A 247 -4.36 -4.28 -14.17
C ARG A 247 -4.46 -3.39 -15.39
N ASN A 248 -5.64 -3.27 -16.00
CA ASN A 248 -5.86 -2.50 -17.22
C ASN A 248 -5.60 -1.01 -16.97
N ASP A 249 -6.21 -0.45 -15.94
CA ASP A 249 -6.15 0.98 -15.68
C ASP A 249 -4.69 1.40 -15.31
N LEU A 250 -3.96 0.61 -14.50
CA LEU A 250 -2.56 0.90 -14.16
C LEU A 250 -1.57 0.65 -15.30
N ARG A 251 -1.82 -0.33 -16.17
CA ARG A 251 -0.99 -0.56 -17.36
C ARG A 251 -1.13 0.55 -18.37
N ALA A 252 -2.34 1.05 -18.57
CA ALA A 252 -2.59 2.21 -19.42
C ALA A 252 -1.79 3.42 -18.92
N MET A 253 -1.90 3.73 -17.62
CA MET A 253 -1.09 4.78 -16.96
C MET A 253 0.41 4.59 -17.22
N ALA A 254 0.94 3.39 -16.95
CA ALA A 254 2.38 3.14 -17.09
C ALA A 254 2.87 3.27 -18.55
N THR A 255 2.05 2.83 -19.50
CA THR A 255 2.35 2.92 -20.93
C THR A 255 2.35 4.37 -21.40
N GLU A 256 1.36 5.15 -20.98
CA GLU A 256 1.26 6.57 -21.32
C GLU A 256 2.45 7.38 -20.76
N LEU A 257 2.83 7.13 -19.50
CA LEU A 257 3.94 7.83 -18.86
C LEU A 257 5.33 7.42 -19.40
N SER A 258 5.45 6.26 -20.04
CA SER A 258 6.75 5.71 -20.47
C SER A 258 7.56 6.67 -21.34
N SER A 259 6.91 7.43 -22.23
CA SER A 259 7.57 8.40 -23.10
C SER A 259 8.08 9.62 -22.31
N SER A 260 7.24 10.17 -21.42
CA SER A 260 7.62 11.29 -20.55
C SER A 260 8.77 10.91 -19.62
N MET A 261 8.69 9.73 -19.01
CA MET A 261 9.76 9.16 -18.17
C MET A 261 11.08 9.09 -18.94
N LYS A 262 11.08 8.58 -20.17
CA LYS A 262 12.28 8.53 -21.02
C LYS A 262 12.85 9.92 -21.29
N THR A 263 12.01 10.91 -21.60
CA THR A 263 12.42 12.30 -21.82
C THR A 263 13.05 12.93 -20.58
N LYS A 264 12.56 12.57 -19.39
CA LYS A 264 13.14 12.98 -18.10
C LYS A 264 14.43 12.21 -17.72
N GLY A 265 14.91 11.31 -18.58
CA GLY A 265 16.09 10.48 -18.30
C GLY A 265 15.83 9.38 -17.26
N MET A 266 14.56 9.07 -16.98
CA MET A 266 14.19 8.01 -16.05
C MET A 266 14.44 6.64 -16.71
N MET A 267 15.30 5.83 -16.10
CA MET A 267 15.58 4.47 -16.60
C MET A 267 14.63 3.44 -15.97
N ILE A 268 13.90 2.66 -16.77
CA ILE A 268 13.15 1.50 -16.25
C ILE A 268 14.14 0.37 -15.95
N ASP A 269 14.27 0.01 -14.68
CA ASP A 269 15.16 -1.07 -14.24
C ASP A 269 14.58 -2.45 -14.62
N GLU A 270 15.43 -3.43 -14.92
CA GLU A 270 14.98 -4.79 -15.18
C GLU A 270 14.37 -5.42 -13.92
N VAL A 271 14.96 -5.11 -12.77
CA VAL A 271 14.44 -5.47 -11.45
C VAL A 271 14.05 -4.21 -10.69
N ALA A 272 12.83 -4.14 -10.17
CA ALA A 272 12.37 -3.06 -9.31
C ALA A 272 11.94 -3.59 -7.93
N ILE A 273 12.66 -3.21 -6.88
CA ILE A 273 12.40 -3.61 -5.49
C ILE A 273 11.73 -2.45 -4.77
N HIS A 274 10.48 -2.61 -4.33
CA HIS A 274 9.85 -1.62 -3.46
C HIS A 274 10.19 -1.92 -1.98
N LEU A 275 11.00 -1.06 -1.37
CA LEU A 275 11.36 -1.16 0.04
C LEU A 275 10.66 -0.06 0.86
N ARG A 276 9.65 -0.45 1.63
CA ARG A 276 8.92 0.47 2.51
C ARG A 276 9.68 0.67 3.82
N CYS A 277 10.36 1.79 4.00
CA CYS A 277 11.12 1.98 5.25
C CYS A 277 10.35 2.73 6.36
N GLY A 278 9.68 3.84 6.02
CA GLY A 278 9.15 4.79 7.01
C GLY A 278 8.27 4.14 8.07
N ASP A 279 7.20 3.46 7.65
CA ASP A 279 6.31 2.77 8.59
C ASP A 279 7.01 1.64 9.36
N ILE A 280 7.97 0.95 8.75
CA ILE A 280 8.64 -0.20 9.38
C ILE A 280 9.50 0.24 10.57
N ILE A 281 10.26 1.31 10.41
CA ILE A 281 11.22 1.79 11.42
C ILE A 281 10.56 2.76 12.41
N ASN A 282 9.45 3.38 12.02
CA ASN A 282 8.80 4.39 12.85
C ASN A 282 8.24 3.80 14.16
N ARG A 283 8.74 4.32 15.28
CA ARG A 283 8.38 3.89 16.64
C ARG A 283 6.91 4.10 17.00
N LYS A 284 6.19 4.94 16.24
CA LYS A 284 4.79 5.32 16.50
C LYS A 284 3.77 4.26 16.08
N LEU A 285 4.17 3.16 15.45
CA LEU A 285 3.23 2.10 15.12
C LEU A 285 2.68 1.40 16.36
N SER A 286 1.38 1.12 16.32
CA SER A 286 0.68 0.32 17.32
C SER A 286 1.37 -1.04 17.48
N PRO A 287 1.57 -1.55 18.72
CA PRO A 287 2.07 -2.90 18.95
C PRO A 287 1.23 -4.01 18.31
N LYS A 288 -0.02 -3.71 17.93
CA LYS A 288 -0.92 -4.64 17.25
C LYS A 288 -0.81 -4.58 15.73
N ASP A 289 0.00 -3.68 15.18
CA ASP A 289 0.15 -3.57 13.73
C ASP A 289 0.93 -4.77 13.19
N LYS A 290 0.21 -5.64 12.45
CA LYS A 290 0.76 -6.82 11.83
C LYS A 290 1.04 -6.62 10.35
N ASN A 291 0.90 -5.40 9.81
CA ASN A 291 0.80 -5.19 8.37
C ASN A 291 2.12 -5.04 7.64
N TYR A 292 3.16 -4.56 8.33
CA TYR A 292 4.42 -4.17 7.73
C TYR A 292 5.57 -5.01 8.28
N GLY A 293 6.63 -5.18 7.49
CA GLY A 293 7.79 -5.96 7.89
C GLY A 293 8.86 -6.07 6.82
N LEU A 294 10.00 -6.65 7.20
CA LEU A 294 11.16 -6.87 6.34
C LEU A 294 11.44 -8.36 6.18
N VAL A 295 11.80 -8.77 4.98
CA VAL A 295 12.37 -10.10 4.70
C VAL A 295 13.89 -10.00 4.65
N LYS A 296 14.58 -11.11 4.88
CA LYS A 296 16.05 -11.19 4.73
C LYS A 296 16.48 -10.82 3.32
N PHE A 297 17.69 -10.28 3.16
CA PHE A 297 18.19 -9.90 1.84
C PHE A 297 18.37 -11.10 0.90
N GLN A 298 18.60 -12.29 1.45
CA GLN A 298 18.64 -13.56 0.71
C GLN A 298 17.36 -13.83 -0.11
N ALA A 299 16.20 -13.37 0.37
CA ALA A 299 14.93 -13.53 -0.32
C ALA A 299 14.92 -12.90 -1.72
N TYR A 300 15.62 -11.78 -1.90
CA TYR A 300 15.77 -11.13 -3.21
C TYR A 300 16.77 -11.89 -4.08
N ARG A 301 17.95 -12.23 -3.52
CA ARG A 301 19.05 -12.87 -4.27
C ARG A 301 18.64 -14.19 -4.92
N THR A 302 17.86 -14.99 -4.20
CA THR A 302 17.40 -16.31 -4.66
C THR A 302 16.40 -16.25 -5.82
N ARG A 303 15.86 -15.05 -6.12
CA ARG A 303 14.77 -14.85 -7.09
C ARG A 303 15.12 -13.91 -8.23
N ILE A 304 16.16 -13.09 -8.06
CA ILE A 304 16.67 -12.22 -9.12
C ILE A 304 17.56 -13.07 -10.04
N PRO A 305 17.31 -13.10 -11.36
CA PRO A 305 18.21 -13.77 -12.30
C PRO A 305 19.60 -13.14 -12.29
N THR A 306 20.63 -13.95 -12.50
CA THR A 306 22.03 -13.50 -12.43
C THR A 306 22.47 -12.63 -13.61
N ASP A 307 21.72 -12.63 -14.70
CA ASP A 307 22.00 -11.91 -15.95
C ASP A 307 21.34 -10.53 -16.05
N VAL A 308 20.64 -10.09 -15.00
CA VAL A 308 19.99 -8.77 -15.00
C VAL A 308 21.01 -7.64 -15.08
N LYS A 309 20.69 -6.59 -15.84
CA LYS A 309 21.59 -5.46 -16.08
C LYS A 309 21.38 -4.30 -15.12
N SER A 310 20.18 -4.16 -14.55
CA SER A 310 19.84 -3.05 -13.68
C SER A 310 18.86 -3.45 -12.57
N ILE A 311 19.12 -2.95 -11.37
CA ILE A 311 18.29 -3.17 -10.17
C ILE A 311 17.99 -1.83 -9.52
N GLY A 312 16.72 -1.43 -9.54
CA GLY A 312 16.23 -0.22 -8.90
C GLY A 312 15.58 -0.51 -7.56
N ILE A 313 16.03 0.14 -6.48
CA ILE A 313 15.38 0.09 -5.16
C ILE A 313 14.50 1.32 -5.00
N VAL A 314 13.19 1.13 -5.17
CA VAL A 314 12.17 2.16 -5.00
C VAL A 314 11.86 2.35 -3.51
N THR A 315 12.12 3.54 -2.99
CA THR A 315 11.85 3.92 -1.59
C THR A 315 11.49 5.40 -1.49
N ALA A 316 10.87 5.80 -0.39
CA ALA A 316 10.67 7.20 -0.07
C ALA A 316 12.02 7.96 0.04
N PRO A 317 12.05 9.28 -0.23
CA PRO A 317 13.23 10.11 -0.05
C PRO A 317 13.81 10.00 1.38
N PHE A 318 15.12 10.14 1.51
CA PHE A 318 15.79 10.16 2.83
C PHE A 318 15.77 11.53 3.48
N VAL A 319 15.66 12.59 2.69
CA VAL A 319 15.69 13.98 3.16
C VAL A 319 14.35 14.32 3.81
N GLU A 320 14.40 14.75 5.07
CA GLU A 320 13.22 14.94 5.93
C GLU A 320 12.12 15.81 5.29
N LYS A 321 12.46 16.95 4.69
CA LYS A 321 11.49 17.86 4.05
C LYS A 321 10.68 17.23 2.92
N ASN A 322 11.18 16.15 2.31
CA ASN A 322 10.55 15.44 1.21
C ASN A 322 9.81 14.17 1.67
N ARG A 323 9.69 13.97 2.99
CA ARG A 323 9.07 12.79 3.58
C ARG A 323 7.69 13.12 4.13
N ARG A 324 6.94 12.06 4.40
CA ARG A 324 5.67 12.18 5.11
C ARG A 324 5.96 12.57 6.55
N LYS A 325 5.16 13.48 7.12
CA LYS A 325 5.29 13.90 8.53
C LYS A 325 5.34 12.72 9.50
N GLN A 326 4.63 11.64 9.18
CA GLN A 326 4.62 10.41 9.96
C GLN A 326 6.00 9.76 10.01
N ASP A 327 6.74 9.77 8.91
CA ASP A 327 8.04 9.10 8.79
C ASP A 327 9.20 9.93 9.36
N HIS A 328 8.94 11.16 9.83
CA HIS A 328 9.98 12.03 10.36
C HIS A 328 10.80 11.36 11.48
N GLY A 329 12.12 11.59 11.48
CA GLY A 329 13.09 11.04 12.42
C GLY A 329 13.65 9.65 12.06
N SER A 330 13.12 8.99 11.03
CA SER A 330 13.62 7.68 10.57
C SER A 330 14.56 7.73 9.35
N GLY A 331 14.89 8.92 8.83
CA GLY A 331 15.60 9.08 7.55
C GLY A 331 16.98 8.44 7.52
N ALA A 332 17.78 8.65 8.57
CA ALA A 332 19.12 8.06 8.68
C ALA A 332 19.07 6.53 8.74
N MET A 333 18.20 5.96 9.58
CA MET A 333 18.01 4.51 9.66
C MET A 333 17.51 3.93 8.33
N CYS A 334 16.60 4.64 7.64
CA CYS A 334 16.15 4.23 6.32
C CYS A 334 17.26 4.22 5.28
N ARG A 335 18.13 5.24 5.30
CA ARG A 335 19.30 5.28 4.43
C ARG A 335 20.22 4.10 4.70
N THR A 336 20.55 3.82 5.97
CA THR A 336 21.41 2.69 6.34
C THR A 336 20.82 1.35 5.90
N LEU A 337 19.51 1.13 6.12
CA LEU A 337 18.83 -0.09 5.69
C LEU A 337 18.89 -0.28 4.17
N VAL A 338 18.57 0.78 3.41
CA VAL A 338 18.57 0.72 1.94
C VAL A 338 19.99 0.52 1.40
N LEU A 339 21.00 1.21 1.95
CA LEU A 339 22.38 1.03 1.54
C LEU A 339 22.91 -0.38 1.88
N GLY A 340 22.51 -0.94 3.01
CA GLY A 340 22.80 -2.35 3.32
C GLY A 340 22.23 -3.31 2.27
N LEU A 341 21.02 -3.06 1.75
CA LEU A 341 20.46 -3.83 0.65
C LEU A 341 21.22 -3.60 -0.66
N VAL A 342 21.63 -2.36 -0.96
CA VAL A 342 22.46 -2.03 -2.14
C VAL A 342 23.77 -2.81 -2.13
N ASP A 343 24.52 -2.73 -1.03
CA ASP A 343 25.81 -3.41 -0.89
C ASP A 343 25.65 -4.92 -1.04
N ASN A 344 24.59 -5.44 -0.45
CA ASN A 344 24.27 -6.84 -0.54
C ASN A 344 23.94 -7.32 -1.96
N LEU A 345 23.17 -6.53 -2.72
CA LEU A 345 22.85 -6.83 -4.11
C LEU A 345 24.08 -6.68 -5.01
N ARG A 346 24.91 -5.65 -4.83
CA ARG A 346 26.16 -5.47 -5.59
C ARG A 346 27.14 -6.62 -5.40
N LEU A 347 27.21 -7.16 -4.18
CA LEU A 347 28.04 -8.32 -3.88
C LEU A 347 27.62 -9.57 -4.67
N HIS A 348 26.32 -9.77 -4.90
CA HIS A 348 25.78 -10.98 -5.54
C HIS A 348 25.45 -10.81 -7.02
N PHE A 349 25.31 -9.58 -7.48
CA PHE A 349 25.03 -9.20 -8.86
C PHE A 349 26.05 -8.16 -9.33
N PRO A 350 27.35 -8.52 -9.39
CA PRO A 350 28.43 -7.56 -9.65
C PRO A 350 28.38 -6.92 -11.05
N SER A 351 27.71 -7.57 -12.00
CA SER A 351 27.49 -7.04 -13.36
C SER A 351 26.28 -6.11 -13.48
N SER A 352 25.43 -6.03 -12.45
CA SER A 352 24.21 -5.23 -12.47
C SER A 352 24.45 -3.83 -11.90
N ASP A 353 23.85 -2.83 -12.55
CA ASP A 353 23.80 -1.46 -12.02
C ASP A 353 22.72 -1.35 -10.94
N VAL A 354 23.14 -1.33 -9.67
CA VAL A 354 22.25 -1.23 -8.51
C VAL A 354 22.11 0.24 -8.06
N ARG A 355 20.89 0.78 -8.13
CA ARG A 355 20.58 2.18 -7.81
C ARG A 355 19.39 2.33 -6.87
N VAL A 356 19.43 3.38 -6.05
CA VAL A 356 18.28 3.82 -5.25
C VAL A 356 17.43 4.78 -6.09
N ARG A 357 16.12 4.50 -6.18
CA ARG A 357 15.11 5.31 -6.88
C ARG A 357 14.25 6.02 -5.86
N ASN A 358 14.70 7.20 -5.42
CA ASN A 358 14.01 8.00 -4.40
C ASN A 358 14.09 9.52 -4.67
N ASP A 359 14.22 9.90 -5.94
CA ASP A 359 14.29 11.30 -6.35
C ASP A 359 12.92 11.97 -6.06
N PRO A 360 12.89 13.05 -5.26
CA PRO A 360 11.65 13.73 -4.89
C PRO A 360 10.98 14.46 -6.06
N SER A 361 11.64 14.61 -7.20
CA SER A 361 11.05 15.17 -8.43
C SER A 361 10.25 14.14 -9.23
N GLU A 362 10.42 12.85 -8.96
CA GLU A 362 9.61 11.80 -9.57
C GLU A 362 8.20 11.82 -8.98
N SER A 363 7.21 11.93 -9.85
CA SER A 363 5.82 11.81 -9.44
C SER A 363 5.50 10.38 -9.02
N ILE A 364 4.50 10.23 -8.15
CA ILE A 364 4.07 8.91 -7.68
C ILE A 364 3.62 7.98 -8.83
N PRO A 365 2.90 8.44 -9.87
CA PRO A 365 2.59 7.64 -11.05
C PRO A 365 3.82 7.11 -11.77
N GLU A 366 4.87 7.92 -11.92
CA GLU A 366 6.10 7.48 -12.56
C GLU A 366 6.80 6.41 -11.71
N VAL A 367 6.84 6.59 -10.39
CA VAL A 367 7.37 5.60 -9.45
C VAL A 367 6.60 4.27 -9.54
N ALA A 368 5.26 4.32 -9.60
CA ALA A 368 4.43 3.13 -9.80
C ALA A 368 4.67 2.48 -11.17
N SER A 369 4.84 3.29 -12.22
CA SER A 369 5.11 2.83 -13.58
C SER A 369 6.44 2.07 -13.67
N ARG A 370 7.47 2.48 -12.92
CA ARG A 370 8.72 1.71 -12.80
C ARG A 370 8.49 0.27 -12.32
N LEU A 371 7.63 0.09 -11.31
CA LEU A 371 7.31 -1.24 -10.79
C LEU A 371 6.51 -2.09 -11.80
N ILE A 372 5.61 -1.44 -12.55
CA ILE A 372 4.75 -2.11 -13.55
C ILE A 372 5.57 -2.56 -14.76
N LEU A 373 6.47 -1.71 -15.24
CA LEU A 373 7.26 -1.91 -16.47
C LEU A 373 8.53 -2.76 -16.25
N ALA A 374 8.95 -3.00 -15.01
CA ALA A 374 10.08 -3.88 -14.71
C ALA A 374 9.82 -5.35 -15.11
N LYS A 375 10.87 -6.07 -15.52
CA LYS A 375 10.79 -7.52 -15.82
C LYS A 375 10.54 -8.34 -14.55
N TYR A 376 11.09 -7.88 -13.43
CA TYR A 376 10.87 -8.44 -12.11
C TYR A 376 10.55 -7.33 -11.13
N ASN A 377 9.48 -7.46 -10.35
CA ASN A 377 9.23 -6.55 -9.24
C ASN A 377 9.08 -7.30 -7.91
N PHE A 378 9.50 -6.66 -6.83
CA PHE A 378 9.40 -7.20 -5.47
C PHE A 378 8.54 -6.30 -4.60
N CYS A 379 7.50 -6.87 -4.01
CA CYS A 379 6.58 -6.18 -3.14
C CYS A 379 6.49 -6.85 -1.76
N ILE A 380 7.16 -6.25 -0.78
CA ILE A 380 7.15 -6.74 0.60
C ILE A 380 6.15 -5.92 1.40
N ARG A 381 4.96 -6.49 1.63
CA ARG A 381 3.93 -6.02 2.58
C ARG A 381 3.69 -4.50 2.55
N SER A 382 3.49 -3.93 1.36
CA SER A 382 3.17 -2.51 1.20
C SER A 382 1.99 -2.30 0.27
N THR A 383 0.96 -1.62 0.75
CA THR A 383 -0.20 -1.19 -0.06
C THR A 383 0.18 -0.43 -1.33
N PHE A 384 1.33 0.26 -1.34
CA PHE A 384 1.82 0.98 -2.50
C PHE A 384 2.22 0.07 -3.67
N CYS A 385 2.94 -1.02 -3.42
CA CYS A 385 3.45 -1.89 -4.49
C CYS A 385 2.48 -3.01 -4.87
N LEU A 386 1.45 -3.29 -4.06
CA LEU A 386 0.52 -4.39 -4.34
C LEU A 386 -0.22 -4.21 -5.66
N LEU A 387 -0.82 -3.04 -5.90
CA LEU A 387 -1.55 -2.80 -7.14
C LEU A 387 -0.61 -2.78 -8.37
N PRO A 388 0.56 -2.12 -8.34
CA PRO A 388 1.60 -2.29 -9.35
C PRO A 388 2.00 -3.75 -9.61
N SER A 389 2.07 -4.58 -8.58
CA SER A 389 2.40 -6.01 -8.71
C SER A 389 1.32 -6.78 -9.49
N VAL A 390 0.05 -6.46 -9.27
CA VAL A 390 -1.07 -7.02 -10.05
C VAL A 390 -1.03 -6.56 -11.51
N ALA A 391 -0.65 -5.29 -11.72
CA ALA A 391 -0.59 -4.67 -13.03
C ALA A 391 0.70 -4.97 -13.82
N SER A 392 1.74 -5.54 -13.21
CA SER A 392 3.04 -5.68 -13.85
C SER A 392 2.98 -6.49 -15.16
N TYR A 393 3.79 -6.06 -16.14
CA TYR A 393 4.05 -6.85 -17.35
C TYR A 393 5.02 -8.00 -17.09
N GLY A 394 5.92 -7.84 -16.12
CA GLY A 394 6.88 -8.84 -15.69
C GLY A 394 6.38 -9.74 -14.56
N THR A 395 7.31 -10.46 -13.95
CA THR A 395 7.06 -11.33 -12.80
C THR A 395 7.10 -10.52 -11.49
N SER A 396 6.03 -10.58 -10.72
CA SER A 396 5.88 -9.92 -9.43
C SER A 396 6.08 -10.92 -8.30
N PHE A 397 7.09 -10.72 -7.45
CA PHE A 397 7.28 -11.47 -6.21
C PHE A 397 6.64 -10.71 -5.04
N VAL A 398 5.60 -11.28 -4.44
CA VAL A 398 4.80 -10.60 -3.40
C VAL A 398 4.81 -11.38 -2.10
N GLN A 399 5.23 -10.74 -1.01
CA GLN A 399 5.19 -11.38 0.32
C GLN A 399 3.75 -11.62 0.77
N LYS A 400 3.45 -12.87 1.14
CA LYS A 400 2.14 -13.30 1.63
C LYS A 400 1.75 -12.63 2.95
N GLY A 401 0.46 -12.37 3.10
CA GLY A 401 -0.16 -11.87 4.33
C GLY A 401 -0.04 -10.36 4.59
N GLY A 402 -0.58 -9.90 5.73
CA GLY A 402 -0.65 -8.47 6.08
C GLY A 402 -1.56 -7.69 5.17
N VAL A 403 -1.05 -6.60 4.59
CA VAL A 403 -1.78 -5.75 3.64
C VAL A 403 -2.05 -6.44 2.30
N ALA A 404 -1.37 -7.55 2.01
CA ALA A 404 -1.52 -8.35 0.79
C ALA A 404 -2.63 -9.41 0.90
N TYR A 405 -3.57 -9.27 1.83
CA TYR A 405 -4.55 -10.31 2.17
C TYR A 405 -5.40 -10.82 0.98
N PHE A 406 -5.55 -10.03 -0.08
CA PHE A 406 -6.31 -10.42 -1.28
C PHE A 406 -5.44 -10.99 -2.40
N VAL A 407 -4.11 -10.88 -2.30
CA VAL A 407 -3.20 -11.29 -3.40
C VAL A 407 -3.14 -12.80 -3.56
N ASP A 408 -3.38 -13.57 -2.50
CA ASP A 408 -3.44 -15.03 -2.59
C ASP A 408 -4.44 -15.50 -3.64
N ASP A 409 -5.66 -14.94 -3.65
CA ASP A 409 -6.66 -15.28 -4.66
C ASP A 409 -6.30 -14.75 -6.05
N VAL A 410 -5.68 -13.57 -6.13
CA VAL A 410 -5.22 -12.99 -7.39
C VAL A 410 -4.09 -13.84 -8.01
N SER A 411 -3.19 -14.39 -7.20
CA SER A 411 -2.09 -15.23 -7.68
C SER A 411 -2.51 -16.56 -8.28
N LYS A 412 -3.71 -17.07 -7.94
CA LYS A 412 -4.29 -18.27 -8.54
C LYS A 412 -4.75 -18.04 -9.98
N VAL A 413 -4.87 -16.78 -10.36
CA VAL A 413 -5.45 -16.32 -11.62
C VAL A 413 -4.38 -15.77 -12.55
N TYR A 414 -3.42 -15.02 -12.00
CA TYR A 414 -2.38 -14.36 -12.78
C TYR A 414 -1.03 -15.03 -12.53
N ASP A 415 -0.54 -15.74 -13.55
CA ASP A 415 0.72 -16.48 -13.49
C ASP A 415 1.94 -15.59 -13.22
N ASN A 416 1.83 -14.30 -13.54
CA ASN A 416 2.89 -13.33 -13.33
C ASN A 416 3.07 -12.95 -11.86
N ILE A 417 2.20 -13.39 -10.94
CA ILE A 417 2.34 -13.13 -9.50
C ILE A 417 2.83 -14.39 -8.81
N LYS A 418 4.02 -14.32 -8.21
CA LYS A 418 4.61 -15.38 -7.38
C LYS A 418 4.58 -14.96 -5.92
N LEU A 419 3.85 -15.71 -5.10
CA LEU A 419 3.83 -15.45 -3.67
C LEU A 419 5.16 -15.86 -3.03
N MET A 420 5.65 -15.03 -2.12
CA MET A 420 6.77 -15.34 -1.23
C MET A 420 6.23 -15.69 0.16
N ASP A 421 6.79 -16.74 0.74
CA ASP A 421 6.51 -17.17 2.12
C ASP A 421 7.79 -17.13 2.95
N GLU A 422 8.53 -16.03 2.81
CA GLU A 422 9.80 -15.85 3.51
C GLU A 422 9.57 -15.48 4.97
N PRO A 423 10.44 -15.93 5.90
CA PRO A 423 10.48 -15.40 7.25
C PRO A 423 10.67 -13.88 7.21
N PHE A 424 9.85 -13.17 7.97
CA PHE A 424 9.90 -11.71 8.03
C PHE A 424 9.85 -11.22 9.48
N LEU A 425 10.48 -10.08 9.74
CA LEU A 425 10.34 -9.36 10.99
C LEU A 425 9.23 -8.31 10.86
N LEU A 426 8.27 -8.33 11.78
CA LEU A 426 7.27 -7.27 11.89
C LEU A 426 7.91 -5.98 12.41
N SER A 427 7.30 -4.83 12.14
CA SER A 427 7.74 -3.55 12.71
C SER A 427 7.87 -3.59 14.24
N ARG A 428 6.99 -4.32 14.93
CA ARG A 428 7.07 -4.53 16.38
C ARG A 428 8.36 -5.28 16.76
N ASP A 429 8.62 -6.40 16.09
CA ASP A 429 9.76 -7.25 16.40
C ASP A 429 11.08 -6.52 16.08
N ILE A 430 11.11 -5.70 15.01
CA ILE A 430 12.23 -4.80 14.67
C ILE A 430 12.49 -3.79 15.80
N ARG A 431 11.44 -3.20 16.36
CA ARG A 431 11.55 -2.25 17.47
C ARG A 431 12.09 -2.91 18.73
N GLU A 432 11.61 -4.11 19.06
CA GLU A 432 12.04 -4.88 20.24
C GLU A 432 13.49 -5.38 20.10
N LYS A 433 13.86 -5.88 18.91
CA LYS A 433 15.22 -6.37 18.61
C LYS A 433 16.25 -5.24 18.54
N GLY A 434 15.81 -4.04 18.16
CA GLY A 434 16.66 -2.89 17.87
C GLY A 434 17.19 -2.89 16.43
N PHE A 435 17.55 -1.70 15.95
CA PHE A 435 17.91 -1.49 14.54
C PHE A 435 19.18 -2.25 14.11
N ASN A 436 20.24 -2.23 14.91
CA ASN A 436 21.51 -2.91 14.57
C ASN A 436 21.33 -4.43 14.50
N SER A 437 20.66 -5.02 15.49
CA SER A 437 20.34 -6.44 15.52
C SER A 437 19.39 -6.86 14.40
N THR A 438 18.55 -5.92 13.92
CA THR A 438 17.71 -6.13 12.73
C THR A 438 18.56 -6.13 11.46
N LEU A 439 19.48 -5.18 11.30
CA LEU A 439 20.41 -5.16 10.15
C LEU A 439 21.24 -6.43 10.07
N GLN A 440 21.76 -6.90 11.21
CA GLN A 440 22.49 -8.16 11.27
C GLN A 440 21.62 -9.34 10.81
N TRP A 441 20.39 -9.44 11.31
CA TRP A 441 19.46 -10.49 10.89
C TRP A 441 19.15 -10.46 9.38
N LEU A 442 19.06 -9.26 8.79
CA LEU A 442 18.80 -9.09 7.36
C LEU A 442 19.96 -9.57 6.47
N THR A 443 21.20 -9.47 6.97
CA THR A 443 22.42 -9.80 6.22
C THR A 443 22.92 -11.22 6.45
N GLU A 444 22.60 -11.83 7.59
CA GLU A 444 22.93 -13.23 7.93
C GLU A 444 22.46 -14.19 6.83
N SER A 445 23.43 -14.87 6.21
CA SER A 445 23.19 -15.97 5.27
C SER A 445 22.99 -17.24 6.10
N TYR A 446 21.90 -17.97 5.85
CA TYR A 446 21.68 -19.29 6.45
C TYR A 446 22.60 -20.34 5.84
#